data_AF-A0A1X1ZLS4-F1
#
_entry.id   AF-A0A1X1ZLS4-F1
#
_cell.length_a   1.000
_cell.length_b   1.000
_cell.length_c   1.000
_cell.angle_alpha   90.00
_cell.angle_beta   90.00
_cell.angle_gamma   90.00
#
_symmetry.space_group_name_H-M   'P 1'
#
loop_
_entity.id
_entity.type
_entity.pdbx_description
1 polymer ?
#
loop_
_entity_poly.entity_id
_entity_poly.type
_entity_poly.pdbx_seq_one_letter_code
_entity_poly.pdbx_strand_id
1 'polypeptide(L)'
;MSLEDDVKKLADETVEDWPDIQFSGDFDKAIRDLFRSHLRFPPSWSQDECDEYIAENADMAATRLITTLDDVIDTVIDGYERQHRIRPHHDDASEMIKAKRRSAIHELEWDIEDLAAELAGWSIHSLGRAVASMTGCSPASRRHRRRRTR
;
A
#
# COMPACT_ATOMS: atom_id res chain seq x y z
N MET A 1 8.78 -3.87 -15.08
CA MET A 1 7.51 -4.60 -15.14
C MET A 1 6.44 -3.63 -14.70
N SER A 2 5.21 -3.75 -15.21
CA SER A 2 4.10 -2.93 -14.70
C SER A 2 3.62 -3.49 -13.36
N LEU A 3 2.91 -2.67 -12.58
CA LEU A 3 2.24 -3.12 -11.36
C LEU A 3 1.28 -4.28 -11.66
N GLU A 4 0.49 -4.15 -12.73
CA GLU A 4 -0.43 -5.17 -13.23
C GLU A 4 0.28 -6.52 -13.49
N ASP A 5 1.44 -6.51 -14.15
CA ASP A 5 2.22 -7.72 -14.45
C ASP A 5 2.71 -8.41 -13.16
N ASP A 6 3.21 -7.63 -12.20
CA ASP A 6 3.74 -8.15 -10.95
C ASP A 6 2.61 -8.69 -10.04
N VAL A 7 1.47 -8.01 -9.98
CA VAL A 7 0.26 -8.47 -9.25
C VAL A 7 -0.30 -9.72 -9.89
N LYS A 8 -0.37 -9.77 -11.24
CA LYS A 8 -0.81 -10.97 -11.96
C LYS A 8 0.08 -12.17 -11.66
N LYS A 9 1.40 -11.97 -11.65
CA LYS A 9 2.35 -13.02 -11.30
C LYS A 9 2.10 -13.53 -9.87
N LEU A 10 1.96 -12.63 -8.90
CA LEU A 10 1.62 -12.99 -7.52
C LEU A 10 0.31 -13.79 -7.47
N ALA A 11 -0.71 -13.37 -8.23
CA ALA A 11 -2.00 -14.04 -8.26
C ALA A 11 -1.89 -15.47 -8.78
N ASP A 12 -1.14 -15.69 -9.86
CA ASP A 12 -0.96 -17.03 -10.44
C ASP A 12 -0.16 -17.94 -9.48
N GLU A 13 0.95 -17.46 -8.91
CA GLU A 13 1.74 -18.22 -7.92
C GLU A 13 0.91 -18.57 -6.68
N THR A 14 0.16 -17.59 -6.15
CA THR A 14 -0.67 -17.80 -4.95
C THR A 14 -1.78 -18.80 -5.22
N VAL A 15 -2.45 -18.72 -6.37
CA VAL A 15 -3.58 -19.62 -6.68
C VAL A 15 -3.13 -21.06 -6.93
N GLU A 16 -1.94 -21.25 -7.48
CA GLU A 16 -1.36 -22.58 -7.69
C GLU A 16 -0.93 -23.24 -6.37
N ASP A 17 -0.42 -22.46 -5.42
CA ASP A 17 0.21 -22.97 -4.19
C ASP A 17 -0.59 -22.69 -2.90
N TRP A 18 -1.84 -22.22 -3.01
CA TRP A 18 -2.69 -21.99 -1.83
C TRP A 18 -3.18 -23.31 -1.21
N PRO A 19 -3.13 -23.50 0.13
CA PRO A 19 -2.72 -22.53 1.16
C PRO A 19 -1.24 -22.61 1.56
N ASP A 20 -0.44 -23.49 0.95
CA ASP A 20 0.93 -23.78 1.37
C ASP A 20 1.84 -22.53 1.29
N ILE A 21 1.65 -21.68 0.27
CA ILE A 21 2.38 -20.42 0.09
C ILE A 21 2.26 -19.47 1.31
N GLN A 22 1.15 -19.51 2.04
CA GLN A 22 0.93 -18.68 3.23
C GLN A 22 1.89 -19.06 4.36
N PHE A 23 2.20 -20.35 4.52
CA PHE A 23 3.03 -20.83 5.62
C PHE A 23 4.54 -20.72 5.34
N SER A 24 4.90 -20.45 4.09
CA SER A 24 6.30 -20.28 3.67
C SER A 24 6.89 -18.91 4.03
N GLY A 25 6.03 -17.90 4.23
CA GLY A 25 6.43 -16.49 4.33
C GLY A 25 6.79 -15.83 2.98
N ASP A 26 6.77 -16.59 1.88
CA ASP A 26 7.01 -16.06 0.54
C ASP A 26 5.86 -15.15 0.10
N PHE A 27 4.63 -15.41 0.55
CA PHE A 27 3.48 -14.56 0.27
C PHE A 27 3.66 -13.14 0.86
N ASP A 28 3.92 -13.03 2.16
CA ASP A 28 4.17 -11.74 2.82
C ASP A 28 5.35 -10.99 2.23
N LYS A 29 6.41 -11.74 1.87
CA LYS A 29 7.60 -11.18 1.23
C LYS A 29 7.25 -10.63 -0.16
N ALA A 30 6.51 -11.37 -0.98
CA ALA A 30 6.13 -10.93 -2.32
C ALA A 30 5.26 -9.67 -2.28
N ILE A 31 4.32 -9.58 -1.33
CA ILE A 31 3.54 -8.35 -1.09
C ILE A 31 4.47 -7.20 -0.69
N ARG A 32 5.39 -7.41 0.25
CA ARG A 32 6.34 -6.36 0.66
C ARG A 32 7.21 -5.87 -0.51
N ASP A 33 7.66 -6.79 -1.36
CA ASP A 33 8.47 -6.48 -2.54
C ASP A 33 7.68 -5.71 -3.61
N LEU A 34 6.37 -5.98 -3.76
CA LEU A 34 5.47 -5.17 -4.59
C LEU A 34 5.42 -3.71 -4.11
N PHE A 35 5.15 -3.50 -2.82
CA PHE A 35 5.06 -2.15 -2.25
C PHE A 35 6.38 -1.40 -2.42
N ARG A 36 7.51 -2.05 -2.13
CA ARG A 36 8.84 -1.46 -2.30
C ARG A 36 9.13 -1.08 -3.75
N SER A 37 8.66 -1.86 -4.72
CA SER A 37 8.96 -1.65 -6.14
C SER A 37 8.10 -0.56 -6.77
N HIS A 38 6.87 -0.39 -6.30
CA HIS A 38 5.87 0.47 -6.94
C HIS A 38 5.59 1.77 -6.20
N LEU A 39 5.90 1.88 -4.91
CA LEU A 39 5.75 3.13 -4.17
C LEU A 39 6.94 4.08 -4.37
N ARG A 40 6.63 5.35 -4.57
CA ARG A 40 7.60 6.45 -4.70
C ARG A 40 7.46 7.38 -3.51
N PHE A 41 8.48 7.38 -2.65
CA PHE A 41 8.45 8.15 -1.40
C PHE A 41 8.94 9.59 -1.58
N PRO A 42 8.47 10.52 -0.73
CA PRO A 42 8.99 11.89 -0.69
C PRO A 42 10.50 11.90 -0.37
N PRO A 43 11.28 12.81 -0.97
CA PRO A 43 12.73 12.90 -0.72
C PRO A 43 13.07 13.37 0.70
N SER A 44 12.09 13.89 1.45
CA SER A 44 12.24 14.28 2.85
C SER A 44 12.22 13.10 3.81
N TRP A 45 11.76 11.93 3.37
CA TRP A 45 11.70 10.73 4.20
C TRP A 45 13.06 10.03 4.22
N SER A 46 13.43 9.58 5.40
CA SER A 46 14.55 8.67 5.63
C SER A 46 14.22 7.27 5.12
N GLN A 47 15.26 6.45 4.98
CA GLN A 47 15.09 5.05 4.58
C GLN A 47 14.26 4.29 5.63
N ASP A 48 14.48 4.56 6.92
CA ASP A 48 13.75 3.91 8.01
C ASP A 48 12.25 4.24 7.96
N GLU A 49 11.88 5.49 7.69
CA GLU A 49 10.48 5.90 7.51
C GLU A 49 9.84 5.22 6.28
N CYS A 50 10.59 5.08 5.19
CA CYS A 50 10.10 4.36 4.00
C CYS A 50 9.86 2.87 4.31
N ASP A 51 10.82 2.23 4.98
CA ASP A 51 10.74 0.79 5.29
C ASP A 51 9.66 0.49 6.32
N GLU A 52 9.45 1.36 7.32
CA GLU A 52 8.34 1.26 8.28
C GLU A 52 6.98 1.38 7.58
N TYR A 53 6.81 2.39 6.72
CA TYR A 53 5.56 2.58 5.96
C TYR A 53 5.27 1.40 5.03
N ILE A 54 6.28 0.87 4.33
CA ILE A 54 6.13 -0.34 3.52
C ILE A 54 5.72 -1.52 4.40
N ALA A 55 6.38 -1.71 5.54
CA ALA A 55 6.11 -2.83 6.43
C ALA A 55 4.67 -2.82 6.95
N GLU A 56 4.20 -1.68 7.45
CA GLU A 56 2.84 -1.54 7.99
C GLU A 56 1.76 -1.79 6.93
N ASN A 57 1.88 -1.18 5.75
CA ASN A 57 0.87 -1.31 4.71
C ASN A 57 0.89 -2.71 4.07
N ALA A 58 2.08 -3.28 3.85
CA ALA A 58 2.20 -4.63 3.30
C ALA A 58 1.66 -5.70 4.28
N ASP A 59 1.92 -5.56 5.59
CA ASP A 59 1.42 -6.49 6.62
C ASP A 59 -0.11 -6.44 6.73
N MET A 60 -0.68 -5.24 6.68
CA MET A 60 -2.13 -5.04 6.65
C MET A 60 -2.76 -5.66 5.39
N ALA A 61 -2.15 -5.43 4.22
CA ALA A 61 -2.61 -6.02 2.96
C ALA A 61 -2.52 -7.55 2.98
N ALA A 62 -1.41 -8.11 3.47
CA ALA A 62 -1.21 -9.55 3.60
C ALA A 62 -2.27 -10.18 4.51
N THR A 63 -2.49 -9.61 5.70
CA THR A 63 -3.50 -10.09 6.66
C THR A 63 -4.90 -10.06 6.05
N ARG A 64 -5.26 -8.97 5.35
CA ARG A 64 -6.55 -8.81 4.67
C ARG A 64 -6.72 -9.86 3.56
N LEU A 65 -5.69 -10.06 2.75
CA LEU A 65 -5.69 -11.02 1.65
C LEU A 65 -5.81 -12.45 2.17
N ILE A 66 -5.01 -12.84 3.17
CA ILE A 66 -5.08 -14.17 3.80
C ILE A 66 -6.51 -14.47 4.26
N THR A 67 -7.09 -13.55 5.03
CA THR A 67 -8.47 -13.69 5.52
C THR A 67 -9.45 -13.87 4.36
N THR A 68 -9.32 -13.04 3.33
CA THR A 68 -10.18 -13.09 2.14
C THR A 68 -10.03 -14.41 1.39
N LEU A 69 -8.79 -14.89 1.21
CA LEU A 69 -8.45 -16.10 0.46
C LEU A 69 -8.93 -17.37 1.16
N ASP A 70 -8.87 -17.41 2.49
CA ASP A 70 -9.46 -18.46 3.32
C ASP A 70 -10.99 -18.50 3.17
N ASP A 71 -11.64 -17.34 3.19
CA ASP A 71 -13.10 -17.22 3.07
C ASP A 71 -13.63 -17.46 1.64
N VAL A 72 -12.76 -17.57 0.61
CA VAL A 72 -13.20 -17.71 -0.78
C VAL A 72 -14.04 -18.96 -0.99
N ILE A 73 -13.67 -20.09 -0.40
CA ILE A 73 -14.38 -21.36 -0.61
C ILE A 73 -15.83 -21.21 -0.14
N ASP A 74 -16.02 -20.74 1.08
CA ASP A 74 -17.34 -20.54 1.66
C ASP A 74 -18.13 -19.49 0.87
N THR A 75 -17.49 -18.38 0.51
CA THR A 75 -18.11 -17.30 -0.28
C THR A 75 -18.61 -17.81 -1.63
N VAL A 76 -17.81 -18.61 -2.35
CA VAL A 76 -18.14 -19.13 -3.67
C VAL A 76 -19.24 -20.18 -3.58
N ILE A 77 -19.09 -21.16 -2.68
CA ILE A 77 -20.04 -22.27 -2.55
C ILE A 77 -21.38 -21.78 -2.04
N ASP A 78 -21.40 -21.00 -0.96
CA ASP A 78 -22.63 -20.46 -0.39
C ASP A 78 -23.30 -19.47 -1.36
N GLY A 79 -22.51 -18.63 -2.03
CA GLY A 79 -23.01 -17.68 -3.02
C GLY A 79 -23.75 -18.39 -4.15
N TYR A 80 -23.14 -19.46 -4.68
CA TYR A 80 -23.75 -20.28 -5.72
C TYR A 80 -25.01 -20.99 -5.22
N GLU A 81 -24.96 -21.62 -4.04
CA GLU A 81 -26.11 -22.34 -3.48
C GLU A 81 -27.29 -21.39 -3.20
N ARG A 82 -27.03 -20.18 -2.71
CA ARG A 82 -28.06 -19.15 -2.51
C ARG A 82 -28.71 -18.72 -3.83
N GLN A 83 -27.91 -18.58 -4.90
CA GLN A 83 -28.39 -18.13 -6.21
C GLN A 83 -29.14 -19.23 -6.98
N HIS A 84 -28.64 -20.46 -6.95
CA HIS A 84 -29.12 -21.55 -7.81
C HIS A 84 -29.93 -22.62 -7.07
N ARG A 85 -29.97 -22.60 -5.73
CA ARG A 85 -30.62 -23.61 -4.87
C ARG A 85 -30.08 -25.02 -5.04
N ILE A 86 -28.90 -25.16 -5.64
CA ILE A 86 -28.17 -26.39 -5.85
C ILE A 86 -26.68 -26.10 -5.62
N ARG A 87 -25.90 -27.16 -5.33
CA ARG A 87 -24.44 -27.03 -5.26
C ARG A 87 -23.81 -27.05 -6.65
N PRO A 88 -22.71 -26.32 -6.86
CA PRO A 88 -21.96 -26.38 -8.12
C PRO A 88 -21.34 -27.77 -8.31
N HIS A 89 -21.11 -28.16 -9.56
CA HIS A 89 -20.26 -29.30 -9.87
C HIS A 89 -18.84 -29.04 -9.36
N HIS A 90 -18.12 -30.08 -8.97
CA HIS A 90 -16.78 -29.94 -8.36
C HIS A 90 -15.81 -29.15 -9.25
N ASP A 91 -15.79 -29.45 -10.55
CA ASP A 91 -14.87 -28.79 -11.48
C ASP A 91 -15.22 -27.31 -11.68
N ASP A 92 -16.51 -26.99 -11.77
CA ASP A 92 -16.97 -25.60 -11.83
C ASP A 92 -16.61 -24.84 -10.55
N ALA A 93 -16.80 -25.47 -9.39
CA ALA A 93 -16.45 -24.90 -8.11
C ALA A 93 -14.94 -24.60 -8.01
N SER A 94 -14.09 -25.53 -8.46
CA SER A 94 -12.64 -25.34 -8.50
C SER A 94 -12.25 -24.11 -9.33
N GLU A 95 -12.80 -23.98 -10.53
CA GLU A 95 -12.50 -22.82 -11.40
C GLU A 95 -13.05 -21.50 -10.84
N MET A 96 -14.24 -21.53 -10.25
CA MET A 96 -14.81 -20.37 -9.57
C MET A 96 -13.95 -19.92 -8.37
N ILE A 97 -13.46 -20.86 -7.55
CA ILE A 97 -12.58 -20.59 -6.42
C ILE A 97 -11.27 -19.96 -6.90
N LYS A 98 -10.61 -20.56 -7.91
CA LYS A 98 -9.39 -19.99 -8.49
C LYS A 98 -9.61 -18.59 -9.04
N ALA A 99 -10.69 -18.38 -9.80
CA ALA A 99 -11.03 -17.07 -10.36
C ALA A 99 -11.27 -16.04 -9.25
N LYS A 100 -11.98 -16.41 -8.18
CA LYS A 100 -12.26 -15.52 -7.06
C LYS A 100 -11.00 -15.18 -6.26
N ARG A 101 -10.09 -16.14 -6.05
CA ARG A 101 -8.77 -15.89 -5.44
C ARG A 101 -7.92 -14.93 -6.27
N ARG A 102 -7.82 -15.15 -7.60
CA ARG A 102 -7.13 -14.20 -8.49
C ARG A 102 -7.72 -12.80 -8.38
N SER A 103 -9.05 -12.69 -8.45
CA SER A 103 -9.74 -11.41 -8.33
C SER A 103 -9.42 -10.71 -7.01
N ALA A 104 -9.39 -11.43 -5.88
CA ALA A 104 -9.05 -10.85 -4.59
C ALA A 104 -7.62 -10.28 -4.54
N ILE A 105 -6.67 -10.93 -5.21
CA ILE A 105 -5.27 -10.46 -5.28
C ILE A 105 -5.15 -9.26 -6.23
N HIS A 106 -5.94 -9.22 -7.31
CA HIS A 106 -5.96 -8.06 -8.21
C HIS A 106 -6.44 -6.76 -7.53
N GLU A 107 -7.24 -6.83 -6.47
CA GLU A 107 -7.60 -5.65 -5.67
C GLU A 107 -6.37 -4.94 -5.06
N LEU A 108 -5.25 -5.66 -4.90
CA LEU A 108 -3.99 -5.08 -4.40
C LEU A 108 -3.44 -4.00 -5.33
N GLU A 109 -3.74 -4.07 -6.63
CA GLU A 109 -3.38 -3.04 -7.59
C GLU A 109 -3.96 -1.69 -7.18
N TRP A 110 -5.26 -1.64 -6.85
CA TRP A 110 -5.93 -0.42 -6.41
C TRP A 110 -5.39 0.11 -5.09
N ASP A 111 -5.07 -0.76 -4.13
CA ASP A 111 -4.47 -0.31 -2.87
C ASP A 111 -3.11 0.36 -3.12
N ILE A 112 -2.25 -0.24 -3.95
CA ILE A 112 -0.92 0.30 -4.25
C ILE A 112 -1.04 1.62 -5.04
N GLU A 113 -1.97 1.71 -5.99
CA GLU A 113 -2.24 2.95 -6.73
C GLU A 113 -2.74 4.08 -5.82
N ASP A 114 -3.63 3.78 -4.88
CA ASP A 114 -4.16 4.76 -3.92
C ASP A 114 -3.05 5.29 -3.01
N LEU A 115 -2.23 4.39 -2.44
CA LEU A 115 -1.08 4.78 -1.62
C LEU A 115 -0.03 5.56 -2.42
N ALA A 116 0.21 5.18 -3.67
CA ALA A 116 1.11 5.93 -4.54
C ALA A 116 0.59 7.37 -4.80
N ALA A 117 -0.72 7.53 -4.97
CA ALA A 117 -1.36 8.84 -5.12
C ALA A 117 -1.27 9.68 -3.84
N GLU A 118 -1.44 9.07 -2.66
CA GLU A 118 -1.27 9.72 -1.36
C GLU A 118 0.17 10.24 -1.19
N LEU A 119 1.18 9.39 -1.43
CA LEU A 119 2.61 9.75 -1.32
C LEU A 119 3.01 10.85 -2.32
N ALA A 120 2.44 10.82 -3.54
CA ALA A 120 2.64 11.87 -4.52
C ALA A 120 2.07 13.22 -4.03
N GLY A 121 0.90 13.19 -3.38
CA GLY A 121 0.30 14.35 -2.74
C GLY A 121 1.22 14.99 -1.69
N TRP A 122 1.81 14.19 -0.81
CA TRP A 122 2.74 14.67 0.22
C TRP A 122 4.01 15.27 -0.36
N SER A 123 4.55 14.67 -1.43
CA SER A 123 5.72 15.19 -2.14
C SER A 123 5.46 16.60 -2.69
N ILE A 124 4.28 16.86 -3.27
CA ILE A 124 3.90 18.18 -3.79
C ILE A 124 3.79 19.22 -2.66
N HIS A 125 3.21 18.84 -1.52
CA HIS A 125 2.98 19.76 -0.40
C HIS A 125 4.28 20.12 0.35
N SER A 126 5.24 19.20 0.39
CA SER A 126 6.57 19.47 0.96
C SER A 126 7.37 20.48 0.13
N LEU A 127 7.26 20.43 -1.20
CA LEU A 127 7.91 21.37 -2.13
C LEU A 127 7.29 22.77 -2.07
N GLY A 128 5.98 22.88 -1.84
CA GLY A 128 5.30 24.17 -1.63
C GLY A 128 5.70 24.89 -0.32
N ARG A 129 6.34 24.18 0.62
CA ARG A 129 6.77 24.69 1.92
C ARG A 129 8.28 24.97 2.02
N ALA A 130 9.01 24.91 0.91
CA ALA A 130 10.44 25.17 0.90
C ALA A 130 10.75 26.69 0.83
N VAL A 131 11.24 27.21 1.96
CA VAL A 131 12.06 28.43 2.12
C VAL A 131 11.37 29.80 1.96
N ALA A 132 10.39 30.09 2.82
CA ALA A 132 10.24 31.46 3.33
C ALA A 132 11.17 31.63 4.55
N SER A 133 12.49 31.64 4.31
CA SER A 133 13.47 32.10 5.29
C SER A 133 13.34 33.62 5.43
N MET A 134 12.37 34.10 6.22
CA MET A 134 12.38 35.49 6.68
C MET A 134 13.48 35.62 7.73
N THR A 135 14.65 35.99 7.26
CA THR A 135 15.75 36.56 8.03
C THR A 135 15.21 37.50 9.11
N GLY A 136 15.61 37.23 10.36
CA GLY A 136 15.27 38.04 11.51
C GLY A 136 15.72 39.50 11.34
N CYS A 137 14.76 40.41 11.34
CA CYS A 137 15.01 41.83 11.54
C CYS A 137 15.06 42.10 13.05
N SER A 138 16.20 41.84 13.70
CA SER A 138 16.49 42.47 14.99
C SER A 138 16.77 43.96 14.74
N PRO A 139 16.04 44.90 15.38
CA PRO A 139 16.40 46.31 15.28
C PRO A 139 17.68 46.54 16.09
N ALA A 140 18.79 46.77 15.38
CA ALA A 140 20.03 47.23 15.95
C ALA A 140 19.79 48.50 16.80
N SER A 141 20.26 48.46 18.04
CA SER A 141 20.17 49.54 19.02
C SER A 141 20.82 50.83 18.49
N ARG A 142 20.01 51.86 18.17
CA ARG A 142 20.54 53.21 18.00
C ARG A 142 20.74 53.86 19.36
N ARG A 143 22.00 53.85 19.83
CA ARG A 143 22.49 54.79 20.85
C ARG A 143 22.27 56.22 20.35
N HIS A 144 21.27 56.92 20.87
CA HIS A 144 21.22 58.38 20.77
C HIS A 144 21.86 58.99 22.02
N ARG A 145 23.09 59.48 21.82
CA ARG A 145 23.82 60.35 22.74
C ARG A 145 23.55 61.80 22.33
N ARG A 146 22.98 62.63 23.20
CA ARG A 146 23.12 64.10 23.26
C ARG A 146 22.39 64.60 24.51
N ARG A 147 23.11 64.98 25.56
CA ARG A 147 23.85 66.24 25.83
C ARG A 147 22.97 67.22 26.63
N ARG A 148 23.29 67.29 27.92
CA ARG A 148 22.95 68.37 28.85
C ARG A 148 23.47 69.72 28.35
N THR A 149 22.61 70.74 28.43
CA THR A 149 22.89 72.17 28.62
C THR A 149 21.55 72.79 29.03
N ARG A 150 21.41 73.70 29.99
CA ARG A 150 22.23 74.31 31.04
C ARG A 150 21.20 74.83 32.03
#